data_AF-A0A0G0MI49-F1
#
_entry.id   AF-A0A0G0MI49-F1
#
_cell.length_a   1.000
_cell.length_b   1.000
_cell.length_c   1.000
_cell.angle_alpha   90.00
_cell.angle_beta   90.00
_cell.angle_gamma   90.00
#
_symmetry.space_group_name_H-M   'P 1'
#
loop_
_entity.id
_entity.type
_entity.pdbx_description
1 polymer ?
#
loop_
_entity_poly.entity_id
_entity_poly.type
_entity_poly.pdbx_seq_one_letter_code
_entity_poly.pdbx_strand_id
1 'polypeptide(L)' 'MKKNNRQAFLNRWKETTDIPVQTVGPFTPYYKEVTKQLKVMPIPVLITVSIIIVGFLIYVFGSSITKVVSLLQRGF' A
#
# COMPACT_ATOMS: atom_id res chain seq x y z
N MET A 1 10.54 -54.26 -13.00
CA MET A 1 9.58 -53.34 -12.35
C MET A 1 10.32 -52.14 -11.74
N LYS A 2 10.38 -50.99 -12.43
CA LYS A 2 10.99 -49.73 -11.94
C LYS A 2 9.92 -48.64 -11.93
N LYS A 3 9.09 -48.57 -10.87
CA LYS A 3 8.06 -47.51 -10.70
C LYS A 3 8.18 -46.70 -9.39
N ASN A 4 8.95 -47.18 -8.40
CA ASN A 4 8.92 -46.60 -7.04
C ASN A 4 9.58 -45.21 -6.89
N ASN A 5 10.62 -44.88 -7.66
CA ASN A 5 11.37 -43.63 -7.43
C ASN A 5 10.57 -42.37 -7.76
N ARG A 6 9.68 -42.43 -8.78
CA ARG A 6 8.90 -41.27 -9.19
C ARG A 6 7.81 -40.94 -8.16
N GLN A 7 7.21 -41.97 -7.56
CA GLN A 7 6.24 -41.80 -6.47
C GLN A 7 6.91 -41.34 -5.17
N ALA A 8 8.08 -41.87 -4.83
CA ALA A 8 8.86 -41.40 -3.68
C ALA A 8 9.25 -39.91 -3.82
N PHE A 9 9.66 -39.49 -5.02
CA PHE A 9 9.95 -38.09 -5.30
C PHE A 9 8.70 -37.21 -5.19
N LEU A 10 7.58 -37.61 -5.79
CA LEU A 10 6.31 -36.86 -5.72
C LEU A 10 5.80 -36.70 -4.29
N ASN A 11 5.96 -37.73 -3.45
CA ASN A 11 5.56 -37.66 -2.04
C ASN A 11 6.44 -36.68 -1.25
N ARG A 12 7.78 -36.78 -1.39
CA ARG A 12 8.69 -35.80 -0.79
C ARG A 12 8.46 -34.39 -1.29
N TRP A 13 8.16 -34.26 -2.59
CA TRP A 13 7.89 -32.97 -3.20
C TRP A 13 6.63 -32.35 -2.59
N LYS A 14 5.54 -33.11 -2.47
CA LYS A 14 4.32 -32.67 -1.81
C LYS A 14 4.56 -32.27 -0.35
N GLU A 15 5.30 -33.08 0.42
CA GLU A 15 5.68 -32.73 1.80
C GLU A 15 6.48 -31.43 1.90
N THR A 16 7.33 -31.14 0.92
CA THR A 16 8.21 -29.95 0.96
C THR A 16 7.55 -28.69 0.36
N THR A 17 6.61 -28.86 -0.56
CA THR A 17 5.90 -27.75 -1.22
C THR A 17 4.54 -27.42 -0.60
N ASP A 18 4.14 -28.12 0.46
CA ASP A 18 2.97 -27.75 1.26
C ASP A 18 3.31 -26.51 2.11
N ILE A 19 3.36 -25.36 1.43
CA ILE A 19 3.55 -24.07 2.08
C ILE A 19 2.19 -23.68 2.66
N PRO A 20 2.10 -23.41 3.97
CA PRO A 20 0.83 -23.02 4.57
C PRO A 20 0.29 -21.78 3.86
N VAL A 21 -1.02 -21.78 3.61
CA VAL A 21 -1.70 -20.63 3.00
C VAL A 21 -1.40 -19.42 3.87
N GLN A 22 -0.62 -18.49 3.32
CA GLN A 22 -0.16 -17.35 4.09
C GLN A 22 -1.37 -16.52 4.50
N THR A 23 -1.56 -16.32 5.81
CA THR A 23 -2.66 -15.53 6.35
C THR A 23 -2.52 -14.11 5.83
N VAL A 24 -3.36 -13.75 4.86
CA VAL A 24 -3.40 -12.39 4.33
C VAL A 24 -4.08 -11.50 5.35
N GLY A 25 -3.44 -10.39 5.70
CA GLY A 25 -4.04 -9.39 6.56
C GLY A 25 -5.25 -8.73 5.87
N PRO A 26 -6.17 -8.11 6.63
CA PRO A 26 -7.35 -7.45 6.06
C PRO A 26 -6.98 -6.35 5.05
N PHE A 27 -5.78 -5.77 5.16
CA PHE A 27 -5.30 -4.72 4.27
C PHE A 27 -4.49 -5.22 3.06
N THR A 28 -4.17 -6.51 2.99
CA THR A 28 -3.38 -7.08 1.89
C THR A 28 -4.02 -6.90 0.50
N PRO A 29 -5.35 -6.97 0.32
CA PRO A 29 -5.98 -6.69 -0.98
C PRO A 29 -5.72 -5.25 -1.46
N TYR A 30 -5.90 -4.27 -0.57
CA TYR A 30 -5.68 -2.85 -0.89
C TYR A 30 -4.21 -2.56 -1.20
N TYR A 31 -3.30 -3.12 -0.41
CA TYR A 31 -1.87 -2.99 -0.66
C TYR A 31 -1.47 -3.52 -2.05
N LYS A 32 -1.97 -4.71 -2.43
CA LYS A 32 -1.70 -5.29 -3.76
C LYS A 32 -2.20 -4.41 -4.90
N GLU A 33 -3.39 -3.81 -4.74
CA GLU A 33 -3.96 -2.96 -5.79
C GLU A 33 -3.15 -1.66 -5.97
N VAL A 34 -2.81 -1.00 -4.86
CA VAL A 34 -2.01 0.23 -4.87
C VAL A 34 -0.62 -0.03 -5.43
N THR A 35 0.06 -1.08 -4.95
CA THR A 35 1.41 -1.39 -5.41
C THR A 35 1.47 -1.86 -6.86
N LYS A 36 0.44 -2.53 -7.37
CA LYS A 36 0.32 -2.89 -8.78
C LYS A 36 0.30 -1.64 -9.66
N GLN A 37 -0.50 -0.63 -9.30
CA GLN A 37 -0.58 0.61 -10.05
C GLN A 37 0.73 1.40 -9.98
N LEU A 38 1.34 1.49 -8.79
CA LEU A 38 2.64 2.14 -8.60
C LEU A 38 3.75 1.49 -9.44
N LYS A 39 3.70 0.17 -9.61
CA LYS A 39 4.73 -0.59 -10.34
C LYS A 39 4.61 -0.44 -11.86
N VAL A 40 3.41 -0.25 -12.40
CA VAL A 40 3.17 -0.11 -13.84
C VAL A 40 3.40 1.34 -14.31
N MET A 41 2.94 2.31 -13.53
CA MET A 41 3.02 3.72 -13.90
C MET A 41 3.24 4.61 -12.66
N PRO A 42 4.48 4.71 -12.17
CA PRO A 42 4.78 5.45 -10.94
C PRO A 42 4.59 6.96 -11.12
N ILE A 43 4.95 7.51 -12.27
CA ILE A 43 5.02 8.97 -12.49
C ILE A 43 3.63 9.64 -12.40
N PRO A 44 2.57 9.17 -13.09
CA PRO A 44 1.25 9.81 -13.00
C PRO A 44 0.68 9.75 -11.59
N VAL A 45 0.88 8.63 -10.88
CA VAL A 45 0.42 8.45 -9.51
C VAL A 45 1.16 9.39 -8.55
N LEU A 46 2.49 9.47 -8.66
CA LEU A 46 3.31 10.37 -7.85
C LEU A 46 2.93 11.84 -8.05
N ILE A 47 2.74 12.28 -9.29
CA ILE A 47 2.33 13.65 -9.60
C ILE A 47 0.95 13.95 -8.98
N THR A 48 -0.01 13.05 -9.18
CA THR A 48 -1.38 13.22 -8.66
C THR A 48 -1.38 13.32 -7.13
N VAL A 49 -0.70 12.38 -6.46
CA VAL A 49 -0.57 12.39 -4.99
C VAL A 49 0.14 13.65 -4.51
N SER A 50 1.18 14.10 -5.20
CA SER A 50 1.91 15.31 -4.83
C SER A 50 1.03 16.56 -4.92
N ILE A 51 0.24 16.71 -5.99
CA ILE A 51 -0.69 17.84 -6.15
C ILE A 51 -1.72 17.85 -5.02
N ILE A 52 -2.29 16.67 -4.69
CA ILE A 52 -3.25 16.55 -3.60
C ILE A 52 -2.63 16.96 -2.26
N ILE A 53 -1.41 16.48 -1.96
CA ILE A 53 -0.71 16.82 -0.72
C ILE A 53 -0.42 18.31 -0.64
N VAL A 54 0.11 18.92 -1.70
CA VAL A 54 0.41 20.36 -1.73
C VAL A 54 -0.87 21.18 -1.55
N GLY A 55 -1.94 20.84 -2.25
CA GLY A 55 -3.23 21.51 -2.10
C GLY A 55 -3.79 21.41 -0.68
N PHE A 56 -3.69 20.22 -0.07
CA PHE A 56 -4.08 20.00 1.32
C PHE A 56 -3.26 20.85 2.30
N LEU A 57 -1.93 20.90 2.13
CA LEU A 57 -1.06 21.72 2.97
C LEU A 57 -1.40 23.20 2.84
N ILE A 58 -1.61 23.70 1.62
CA ILE A 58 -2.02 25.10 1.39
C ILE A 58 -3.33 25.40 2.12
N TYR A 59 -4.32 24.50 2.06
CA TYR A 59 -5.59 24.66 2.75
C TYR A 59 -5.42 24.69 4.28
N VAL A 60 -4.64 23.76 4.83
CA VAL A 60 -4.41 23.65 6.28
C VAL A 60 -3.64 24.87 6.81
N PHE A 61 -2.55 25.26 6.16
CA PHE A 61 -1.74 26.41 6.58
C PHE A 61 -2.46 27.74 6.34
N GLY A 62 -3.11 27.90 5.20
CA GLY A 62 -3.89 29.10 4.89
C GLY A 62 -5.01 29.31 5.91
N SER A 63 -5.78 28.26 6.21
CA SER A 63 -6.84 28.34 7.24
C SER A 63 -6.30 28.58 8.65
N SER A 64 -5.13 28.03 8.98
CA SER A 64 -4.49 28.24 10.27
C SER A 64 -4.07 29.70 10.45
N ILE A 65 -3.48 30.31 9.42
CA ILE A 65 -3.10 31.74 9.45
C ILE A 65 -4.34 32.61 9.64
N THR A 66 -5.42 32.36 8.88
CA THR A 66 -6.68 33.12 9.02
C THR A 66 -7.25 33.00 10.44
N LYS A 67 -7.19 31.81 11.05
CA LYS A 67 -7.64 31.59 12.43
C LYS A 67 -6.78 32.32 13.45
N VAL A 68 -5.46 32.34 13.26
CA VAL A 68 -4.55 33.06 14.15
C VAL A 68 -4.80 34.56 14.07
N VAL A 69 -4.91 35.10 12.86
CA VAL A 69 -5.19 36.52 12.64
C VAL A 69 -6.55 36.91 13.22
N SER A 70 -7.59 36.11 13.02
CA SER A 70 -8.92 36.41 13.57
C SER A 70 -8.95 36.34 15.09
N LEU A 71 -8.18 35.43 15.70
CA LEU A 71 -8.04 35.35 17.15
C LEU A 71 -7.28 36.56 17.72
N LEU A 72 -6.24 37.01 17.01
CA LEU A 72 -5.49 38.22 17.38
C LEU A 72 -6.37 39.48 17.26
N GLN A 73 -7.10 39.63 16.15
CA GLN A 73 -8.03 40.75 15.93
C GLN A 73 -9.19 40.79 16.91
N ARG A 74 -9.58 39.65 17.49
CA ARG A 74 -10.63 39.59 18.51
C ARG A 74 -10.11 39.91 19.91
N GLY A 75 -8.80 39.83 20.12
CA GLY A 75 -8.13 40.14 21.38
C GLY A 75 -7.67 41.60 21.53
N PHE A 76 -7.62 42.35 20.43
CA PHE A 76 -7.41 43.80 20.40
C PHE A 76 -8.74 44.53 20.21
#